data_AF-A0ABD3VNT7-F1
#
_entry.id   AF-A0ABD3VNT7-F1
#
_cell.length_a   1.000
_cell.length_b   1.000
_cell.length_c   1.000
_cell.angle_alpha   90.00
_cell.angle_beta   90.00
_cell.angle_gamma   90.00
#
_symmetry.space_group_name_H-M   'P 1'
#
loop_
_entity.id
_entity.type
_entity.pdbx_description
1 polymer ?
#
loop_
_entity_poly.entity_id
_entity_poly.type
_entity_poly.pdbx_seq_one_letter_code
_entity_poly.pdbx_strand_id
1 'polypeptide(L)'
;MLATEAEEAAHHGNTRDLYATIKKLSGKFAKPERPVKDRNGRAIPDEEGQKNRWVEHFQELLNRPAPANPPDVPPAESDLPIECGAPTKEEIRSAIKHLKSGKSAGPDNIPAEALKADVETSVELLYPLFCKIWEDAEVPADWREGYLVKIPKKGDLSSCSNYRGITLLSIPGKVFNRILLNRMKEAVDPHLRDQQAGFRKERSCTDQIATLRIILEQSLE
;
A
#
# COMPACT_ATOMS: atom_id res chain seq x y z
N MET A 1 35.40 3.67 -4.66
CA MET A 1 34.30 4.26 -5.46
C MET A 1 32.95 3.82 -4.91
N LEU A 2 32.46 2.60 -5.15
CA LEU A 2 31.15 2.14 -4.62
C LEU A 2 31.05 2.14 -3.07
N ALA A 3 32.12 1.79 -2.34
CA ALA A 3 32.09 1.85 -0.86
C ALA A 3 31.96 3.29 -0.35
N THR A 4 32.68 4.23 -0.97
CA THR A 4 32.61 5.67 -0.69
C THR A 4 31.23 6.25 -1.01
N GLU A 5 30.63 5.86 -2.13
CA GLU A 5 29.24 6.23 -2.50
C GLU A 5 28.21 5.71 -1.49
N ALA A 6 28.43 4.51 -0.93
CA ALA A 6 27.57 3.98 0.12
C ALA A 6 27.71 4.78 1.42
N GLU A 7 28.93 5.12 1.84
CA GLU A 7 29.18 5.94 3.03
C GLU A 7 28.56 7.34 2.91
N GLU A 8 28.73 7.99 1.75
CA GLU A 8 28.11 9.29 1.47
C GLU A 8 26.57 9.19 1.47
N ALA A 9 25.99 8.16 0.85
CA ALA A 9 24.55 7.95 0.86
C ALA A 9 24.01 7.70 2.28
N ALA A 10 24.76 6.98 3.12
CA ALA A 10 24.40 6.77 4.52
C ALA A 10 24.44 8.08 5.32
N HIS A 11 25.49 8.88 5.15
CA HIS A 11 25.67 10.16 5.84
C HIS A 11 24.55 11.16 5.51
N HIS A 12 24.07 11.16 4.26
CA HIS A 12 22.96 12.01 3.82
C HIS A 12 21.57 11.41 4.09
N GLY A 13 21.47 10.27 4.78
CA GLY A 13 20.21 9.58 5.01
C GLY A 13 19.53 9.08 3.71
N ASN A 14 20.25 9.03 2.59
CA ASN A 14 19.77 8.54 1.31
C ASN A 14 19.80 7.01 1.29
N THR A 15 18.83 6.44 2.01
CA THR A 15 18.70 5.00 2.22
C THR A 15 18.55 4.25 0.89
N ARG A 16 17.94 4.87 -0.12
CA ARG A 16 17.71 4.24 -1.43
C ARG A 16 19.02 3.94 -2.14
N ASP A 17 19.89 4.94 -2.22
CA ASP A 17 21.16 4.80 -2.93
C ASP A 17 22.14 3.95 -2.13
N LEU A 18 22.13 4.08 -0.80
CA LEU A 18 22.85 3.17 0.10
C LEU A 18 22.49 1.69 -0.18
N TYR A 19 21.20 1.34 -0.20
CA TYR A 19 20.78 -0.04 -0.49
C TYR A 19 21.08 -0.46 -1.92
N ALA A 20 20.97 0.44 -2.91
CA ALA A 20 21.31 0.14 -4.29
C ALA A 20 22.80 -0.22 -4.43
N THR A 21 23.67 0.54 -3.77
CA THR A 21 25.12 0.34 -3.77
C THR A 21 25.52 -0.90 -2.99
N ILE A 22 24.94 -1.15 -1.81
CA ILE A 22 25.12 -2.42 -1.07
C ILE A 22 24.71 -3.61 -1.92
N LYS A 23 23.61 -3.52 -2.66
CA LYS A 23 23.15 -4.60 -3.54
C LYS A 23 24.16 -4.88 -4.64
N LYS A 24 24.70 -3.85 -5.29
CA LYS A 24 25.77 -3.98 -6.30
C LYS A 24 27.03 -4.63 -5.70
N LEU A 25 27.48 -4.14 -4.54
CA LEU A 25 28.65 -4.66 -3.81
C LEU A 25 28.48 -6.13 -3.38
N SER A 26 27.27 -6.50 -2.95
CA SER A 26 26.99 -7.86 -2.45
C SER A 26 26.98 -8.93 -3.54
N GLY A 27 26.91 -8.55 -4.83
CA GLY A 27 26.81 -9.50 -5.94
C GLY A 27 25.55 -10.37 -5.93
N LYS A 28 24.62 -10.19 -4.98
CA LYS A 28 23.40 -11.00 -4.82
C LYS A 28 22.32 -10.55 -5.81
N PHE A 29 22.51 -10.88 -7.07
CA PHE A 29 21.45 -10.83 -8.08
C PHE A 29 20.76 -12.20 -8.15
N ALA A 30 19.91 -12.49 -7.17
CA ALA A 30 19.12 -13.71 -7.24
C ALA A 30 18.02 -13.54 -8.32
N LYS A 31 18.21 -14.20 -9.47
CA LYS A 31 17.10 -14.62 -10.33
C LYS A 31 17.08 -16.13 -10.42
N PRO A 32 16.36 -16.84 -9.54
CA PRO A 32 15.90 -18.15 -9.86
C PRO A 32 14.43 -17.99 -10.29
N GLU A 33 14.18 -17.82 -11.59
CA GLU A 33 12.88 -18.14 -12.15
C GLU A 33 12.73 -19.66 -12.05
N ARG A 34 12.24 -20.11 -10.88
CA ARG A 34 11.85 -21.51 -10.70
C ARG A 34 10.42 -21.63 -11.22
N PRO A 35 10.12 -22.69 -11.99
CA PRO A 35 8.75 -23.01 -12.32
C PRO A 35 7.90 -23.07 -11.05
N VAL A 36 6.73 -22.42 -11.09
CA VAL A 36 5.80 -22.41 -9.97
C VAL A 36 5.21 -23.80 -9.77
N LYS A 37 4.97 -24.18 -8.51
CA LYS A 37 4.33 -25.45 -8.17
C LYS A 37 2.80 -25.34 -8.17
N ASP A 38 2.16 -26.42 -8.60
CA ASP A 38 0.73 -26.65 -8.42
C ASP A 38 0.39 -26.88 -6.92
N ARG A 39 -0.89 -27.14 -6.63
CA ARG A 39 -1.36 -27.43 -5.26
C ARG A 39 -0.76 -28.72 -4.68
N ASN A 40 -0.36 -29.65 -5.52
CA ASN A 40 0.23 -30.94 -5.15
C ASN A 40 1.76 -30.86 -5.01
N GLY A 41 2.35 -29.67 -5.17
CA GLY A 41 3.79 -29.46 -5.07
C GLY A 41 4.58 -29.82 -6.33
N ARG A 42 3.92 -30.12 -7.46
CA ARG A 42 4.56 -30.45 -8.74
C ARG A 42 4.85 -29.19 -9.52
N ALA A 43 6.03 -29.10 -10.13
CA ALA A 43 6.42 -27.97 -10.96
C ALA A 43 5.57 -27.91 -12.23
N ILE A 44 5.06 -26.72 -12.55
CA ILE A 44 4.29 -26.44 -13.77
C ILE A 44 5.27 -25.97 -14.84
N PRO A 45 5.51 -26.74 -15.91
CA PRO A 45 6.58 -26.45 -16.86
C PRO A 45 6.23 -25.33 -17.85
N ASP A 46 4.95 -25.17 -18.20
CA ASP A 46 4.50 -24.26 -19.23
C ASP A 46 4.11 -22.88 -18.66
N GLU A 47 4.23 -21.85 -19.50
CA GLU A 47 3.99 -20.46 -19.08
C GLU A 47 2.50 -20.20 -18.80
N GLU A 48 1.61 -20.80 -19.58
CA GLU A 48 0.16 -20.61 -19.45
C GLU A 48 -0.37 -21.22 -18.15
N GLY A 49 0.02 -22.45 -17.83
CA GLY A 49 -0.27 -23.11 -16.57
C GLY A 49 0.28 -22.33 -15.37
N GLN A 50 1.48 -21.76 -15.48
CA GLN A 50 2.02 -20.89 -14.44
C GLN A 50 1.21 -19.59 -14.28
N LYS A 51 0.76 -18.97 -15.38
CA LYS A 51 -0.14 -17.80 -15.33
C LYS A 51 -1.47 -18.15 -14.66
N ASN A 52 -2.09 -19.26 -15.05
CA ASN A 52 -3.34 -19.75 -14.46
C ASN A 52 -3.19 -20.05 -12.96
N ARG A 53 -2.05 -20.64 -12.57
CA ARG A 53 -1.71 -20.86 -11.16
C ARG A 53 -1.61 -19.56 -10.35
N TRP A 54 -1.08 -18.49 -10.94
CA TRP A 54 -1.07 -17.17 -10.31
C TRP A 54 -2.46 -16.56 -10.18
N VAL A 55 -3.28 -16.68 -11.23
CA VAL A 55 -4.67 -16.20 -11.23
C VAL A 55 -5.45 -16.89 -10.11
N GLU A 56 -5.42 -18.22 -10.07
CA GLU A 56 -6.04 -19.03 -9.03
C GLU A 56 -5.57 -18.61 -7.63
N HIS A 57 -4.25 -18.51 -7.41
CA HIS A 57 -3.70 -18.15 -6.11
C HIS A 57 -4.22 -16.80 -5.60
N PHE A 58 -4.20 -15.77 -6.46
CA PHE A 58 -4.64 -14.44 -6.05
C PHE A 58 -6.16 -14.31 -5.98
N GLN A 59 -6.92 -15.06 -6.79
CA GLN A 59 -8.37 -15.16 -6.66
C GLN A 59 -8.76 -15.70 -5.28
N GLU A 60 -8.15 -16.81 -4.85
CA GLU A 60 -8.40 -17.39 -3.51
C GLU A 60 -7.93 -16.48 -2.38
N LEU A 61 -6.77 -15.83 -2.55
CA LEU A 61 -6.19 -14.99 -1.51
C LEU A 61 -7.02 -13.72 -1.27
N LEU A 62 -7.50 -13.08 -2.36
CA LEU A 62 -8.12 -11.75 -2.32
C LEU A 62 -9.65 -11.80 -2.22
N ASN A 63 -10.30 -12.89 -2.63
CA ASN A 63 -11.77 -13.02 -2.64
C ASN A 63 -12.25 -14.06 -1.63
N ARG A 64 -11.86 -13.89 -0.35
CA ARG A 64 -12.34 -14.77 0.72
C ARG A 64 -13.83 -14.56 0.99
N PRO A 65 -14.61 -15.62 1.20
CA PRO A 65 -16.01 -15.48 1.58
C PRO A 65 -16.14 -14.76 2.93
N ALA A 66 -17.29 -14.12 3.13
CA ALA A 66 -17.63 -13.53 4.42
C ALA A 66 -17.54 -14.59 5.54
N PRO A 67 -17.12 -14.21 6.76
CA PRO A 67 -17.08 -15.14 7.88
C PRO A 67 -18.49 -15.66 8.17
N ALA A 68 -18.62 -16.95 8.49
CA ALA A 68 -19.92 -17.58 8.77
C ALA A 68 -20.66 -16.90 9.94
N ASN A 69 -19.92 -16.41 10.93
CA ASN A 69 -20.44 -15.65 12.06
C ASN A 69 -19.86 -14.22 11.98
N PRO A 70 -20.62 -13.24 11.47
CA PRO A 70 -20.17 -11.85 11.49
C PRO A 70 -20.11 -11.35 12.94
N PRO A 71 -19.18 -10.42 13.26
CA PRO A 71 -19.19 -9.76 14.56
C PRO A 71 -20.48 -8.97 14.73
N ASP A 72 -21.08 -9.07 15.91
CA ASP A 72 -22.19 -8.19 16.31
C ASP A 72 -21.60 -6.82 16.68
N VAL A 73 -21.80 -5.84 15.80
CA VAL A 73 -21.28 -4.48 15.97
C VAL A 73 -22.41 -3.61 16.53
N PRO A 74 -22.31 -3.10 17.77
CA PRO A 74 -23.34 -2.24 18.32
C PRO A 74 -23.45 -0.95 17.50
N PRO A 75 -24.64 -0.32 17.44
CA PRO A 75 -24.81 0.98 16.83
C PRO A 75 -23.81 1.99 17.42
N ALA A 76 -23.31 2.90 16.58
CA ALA A 76 -22.49 4.00 17.07
C ALA A 76 -23.32 4.88 18.02
N GLU A 77 -22.74 5.27 19.14
CA GLU A 77 -23.41 6.13 20.13
C GLU A 77 -23.61 7.56 19.61
N SER A 78 -22.73 8.01 18.71
CA SER A 78 -22.76 9.32 18.09
C SER A 78 -22.06 9.34 16.74
N ASP A 79 -22.40 10.34 15.93
CA ASP A 79 -21.68 10.62 14.69
C ASP A 79 -20.31 11.22 14.98
N LEU A 80 -19.30 10.77 14.24
CA LEU A 80 -17.98 11.37 14.26
C LEU A 80 -17.98 12.68 13.46
N PRO A 81 -17.25 13.72 13.90
CA PRO A 81 -17.20 15.03 13.22
C PRO A 81 -16.34 14.96 11.94
N ILE A 82 -16.84 14.24 10.93
CA ILE A 82 -16.18 14.05 9.64
C ILE A 82 -16.82 15.01 8.62
N GLU A 83 -15.99 15.71 7.84
CA GLU A 83 -16.47 16.59 6.77
C GLU A 83 -17.13 15.77 5.64
N CYS A 84 -18.42 16.01 5.41
CA CYS A 84 -19.28 15.28 4.46
C CYS A 84 -19.63 16.10 3.20
N GLY A 85 -19.15 17.33 3.08
CA GLY A 85 -19.25 18.13 1.86
C GLY A 85 -18.32 17.61 0.76
N ALA A 86 -18.51 18.10 -0.48
CA ALA A 86 -17.62 17.73 -1.58
C ALA A 86 -16.15 18.08 -1.29
N PRO A 87 -15.17 17.36 -1.88
CA PRO A 87 -13.75 17.69 -1.75
C PRO A 87 -13.42 19.11 -2.20
N THR A 88 -12.64 19.83 -1.39
CA THR A 88 -12.18 21.19 -1.73
C THR A 88 -10.94 21.16 -2.62
N LYS A 89 -10.69 22.24 -3.36
CA LYS A 89 -9.45 22.40 -4.15
C LYS A 89 -8.20 22.33 -3.27
N GLU A 90 -8.27 22.86 -2.06
CA GLU A 90 -7.19 22.84 -1.07
C GLU A 90 -6.83 21.41 -0.63
N GLU A 91 -7.83 20.56 -0.42
CA GLU A 91 -7.64 19.15 -0.10
C GLU A 91 -6.99 18.39 -1.27
N ILE A 92 -7.43 18.65 -2.50
CA ILE A 92 -6.84 18.07 -3.72
C ILE A 92 -5.37 18.50 -3.84
N ARG A 93 -5.10 19.81 -3.72
CA ARG A 93 -3.75 20.38 -3.77
C ARG A 93 -2.85 19.74 -2.73
N SER A 94 -3.32 19.61 -1.49
CA SER A 94 -2.59 18.96 -0.41
C SER A 94 -2.32 17.48 -0.72
N ALA A 95 -3.32 16.74 -1.19
CA ALA A 95 -3.19 15.32 -1.53
C ALA A 95 -2.17 15.08 -2.66
N ILE A 96 -2.16 15.92 -3.70
CA ILE A 96 -1.16 15.87 -4.80
C ILE A 96 0.25 16.11 -4.26
N LYS A 97 0.45 17.14 -3.43
CA LYS A 97 1.77 17.46 -2.84
C LYS A 97 2.33 16.30 -2.01
N HIS A 98 1.45 15.53 -1.36
CA HIS A 98 1.82 14.35 -0.56
C HIS A 98 2.09 13.08 -1.39
N LEU A 99 1.88 13.10 -2.71
CA LEU A 99 2.22 11.96 -3.55
C LEU A 99 3.75 11.73 -3.58
N LYS A 100 4.13 10.46 -3.41
CA LYS A 100 5.52 10.03 -3.54
C LYS A 100 5.87 9.88 -5.02
N SER A 101 6.93 10.56 -5.44
CA SER A 101 7.55 10.40 -6.76
C SER A 101 8.34 9.09 -6.87
N GLY A 102 8.62 8.66 -8.10
CA GLY A 102 9.35 7.43 -8.45
C GLY A 102 8.55 6.16 -8.20
N LYS A 103 7.22 6.24 -8.26
CA LYS A 103 6.29 5.11 -8.11
C LYS A 103 5.64 4.76 -9.45
N SER A 104 5.37 3.48 -9.65
CA SER A 104 4.71 3.00 -10.87
C SER A 104 3.26 3.50 -10.96
N ALA A 105 2.84 3.87 -12.16
CA ALA A 105 1.46 4.21 -12.47
C ALA A 105 0.55 2.97 -12.48
N GLY A 106 -0.75 3.20 -12.42
CA GLY A 106 -1.77 2.17 -12.64
C GLY A 106 -2.03 1.95 -14.14
N PRO A 107 -3.15 1.27 -14.49
CA PRO A 107 -3.56 1.06 -15.88
C PRO A 107 -3.73 2.32 -16.70
N ASP A 108 -4.10 3.43 -16.06
CA ASP A 108 -4.23 4.75 -16.67
C ASP A 108 -2.90 5.37 -17.14
N ASN A 109 -1.76 4.79 -16.77
CA ASN A 109 -0.42 5.29 -17.06
C ASN A 109 -0.17 6.74 -16.60
N ILE A 110 -0.93 7.24 -15.62
CA ILE A 110 -0.73 8.59 -15.06
C ILE A 110 0.21 8.49 -13.86
N PRO A 111 1.48 8.93 -13.97
CA PRO A 111 2.41 8.92 -12.84
C PRO A 111 2.14 10.09 -11.88
N ALA A 112 2.65 9.99 -10.64
CA ALA A 112 2.53 11.07 -9.66
C ALA A 112 3.20 12.37 -10.14
N GLU A 113 4.28 12.25 -10.91
CA GLU A 113 5.03 13.34 -11.51
C GLU A 113 4.18 14.17 -12.46
N ALA A 114 3.25 13.54 -13.20
CA ALA A 114 2.36 14.26 -14.10
C ALA A 114 1.46 15.22 -13.32
N LEU A 115 0.90 14.78 -12.19
CA LEU A 115 0.08 15.62 -11.32
C LEU A 115 0.88 16.69 -10.56
N LYS A 116 2.17 16.40 -10.30
CA LYS A 116 3.06 17.31 -9.55
C LYS A 116 3.77 18.33 -10.44
N ALA A 117 3.82 18.11 -11.75
CA ALA A 117 4.48 19.01 -12.70
C ALA A 117 3.80 20.39 -12.72
N ASP A 118 2.47 20.41 -12.72
CA ASP A 118 1.66 21.60 -12.50
C ASP A 118 0.49 21.23 -11.58
N VAL A 119 0.64 21.60 -10.31
CA VAL A 119 -0.33 21.25 -9.27
C VAL A 119 -1.64 22.02 -9.48
N GLU A 120 -1.58 23.29 -9.88
CA GLU A 120 -2.80 24.10 -10.02
C GLU A 120 -3.61 23.62 -11.21
N THR A 121 -2.97 23.37 -12.36
CA THR A 121 -3.65 22.76 -13.51
C THR A 121 -4.25 21.41 -13.16
N SER A 122 -3.52 20.57 -12.41
CA SER A 122 -4.05 19.27 -11.96
C SER A 122 -5.25 19.41 -11.01
N VAL A 123 -5.26 20.41 -10.14
CA VAL A 123 -6.39 20.71 -9.25
C VAL A 123 -7.61 21.13 -10.07
N GLU A 124 -7.45 22.03 -11.04
CA GLU A 124 -8.55 22.49 -11.90
C GLU A 124 -9.14 21.34 -12.74
N LEU A 125 -8.31 20.39 -13.19
CA LEU A 125 -8.76 19.21 -13.92
C LEU A 125 -9.50 18.20 -13.01
N LEU A 126 -8.98 17.94 -11.82
CA LEU A 126 -9.51 16.91 -10.92
C LEU A 126 -10.73 17.37 -10.11
N TYR A 127 -10.84 18.67 -9.80
CA TYR A 127 -11.93 19.21 -8.99
C TYR A 127 -13.33 18.90 -9.53
N PRO A 128 -13.68 19.20 -10.79
CA PRO A 128 -15.02 18.89 -11.32
C PRO A 128 -15.30 17.38 -11.35
N LEU A 129 -14.27 16.56 -11.61
CA LEU A 129 -14.38 15.11 -11.55
C LEU A 129 -14.71 14.64 -10.13
N PHE A 130 -14.02 15.19 -9.11
CA PHE A 130 -14.23 14.79 -7.71
C PHE A 130 -15.58 15.25 -7.18
N CYS A 131 -16.06 16.44 -7.58
CA CYS A 131 -17.42 16.88 -7.28
C CYS A 131 -18.45 15.91 -7.87
N LYS A 132 -18.29 15.53 -9.14
CA LYS A 132 -19.18 14.58 -9.80
C LYS A 132 -19.16 13.20 -9.12
N ILE A 133 -17.98 12.66 -8.80
CA ILE A 133 -17.85 11.41 -8.05
C ILE A 133 -18.57 11.50 -6.69
N TRP A 134 -18.49 12.65 -6.03
CA TRP A 134 -19.13 12.88 -4.74
C TRP A 134 -20.66 12.90 -4.86
N GLU A 135 -21.19 13.60 -5.87
CA GLU A 135 -22.62 13.72 -6.14
C GLU A 135 -23.23 12.39 -6.60
N ASP A 136 -22.58 11.70 -7.53
CA ASP A 136 -23.08 10.46 -8.13
C ASP A 136 -22.78 9.22 -7.25
N ALA A 137 -21.92 9.36 -6.23
CA ALA A 137 -21.36 8.26 -5.44
C ALA A 137 -20.70 7.16 -6.30
N GLU A 138 -20.21 7.52 -7.48
CA GLU A 138 -19.67 6.59 -8.47
C GLU A 138 -18.27 7.03 -8.92
N VAL A 139 -17.29 6.13 -8.73
CA VAL A 139 -15.92 6.31 -9.26
C VAL A 139 -15.82 5.80 -10.71
N PRO A 140 -14.93 6.38 -11.54
CA PRO A 140 -14.64 5.88 -12.89
C PRO A 140 -14.35 4.38 -12.90
N ALA A 141 -14.84 3.68 -13.92
CA ALA A 141 -14.64 2.23 -14.07
C ALA A 141 -13.14 1.86 -14.04
N ASP A 142 -12.31 2.64 -14.72
CA ASP A 142 -10.85 2.46 -14.79
C ASP A 142 -10.17 2.48 -13.40
N TRP A 143 -10.77 3.14 -12.40
CA TRP A 143 -10.22 3.17 -11.04
C TRP A 143 -10.52 1.90 -10.24
N ARG A 144 -11.49 1.09 -10.70
CA ARG A 144 -11.84 -0.21 -10.11
C ARG A 144 -10.88 -1.32 -10.57
N GLU A 145 -10.08 -1.03 -11.61
CA GLU A 145 -9.09 -1.95 -12.15
C GLU A 145 -7.67 -1.58 -11.69
N GLY A 146 -6.75 -2.54 -11.77
CA GLY A 146 -5.36 -2.33 -11.38
C GLY A 146 -4.44 -3.46 -11.85
N TYR A 147 -3.17 -3.15 -12.05
CA TYR A 147 -2.18 -4.16 -12.38
C TYR A 147 -1.72 -4.90 -11.13
N LEU A 148 -1.92 -6.22 -11.10
CA LEU A 148 -1.43 -7.06 -10.02
C LEU A 148 0.02 -7.50 -10.27
N VAL A 149 0.94 -6.99 -9.45
CA VAL A 149 2.37 -7.30 -9.52
C VAL A 149 2.75 -8.23 -8.37
N LYS A 150 3.42 -9.34 -8.70
CA LYS A 150 3.96 -10.29 -7.70
C LYS A 150 5.38 -9.89 -7.28
N ILE A 151 5.61 -9.79 -5.97
CA ILE A 151 6.91 -9.48 -5.37
C ILE A 151 7.40 -10.65 -4.53
N PRO A 152 8.61 -11.18 -4.76
CA PRO A 152 9.14 -12.30 -3.99
C PRO A 152 9.34 -11.92 -2.51
N LYS A 153 8.92 -12.80 -1.61
CA LYS A 153 9.25 -12.81 -0.18
C LYS A 153 10.43 -13.76 0.06
N LYS A 154 10.78 -13.98 1.34
CA LYS A 154 11.71 -15.07 1.73
C LYS A 154 11.03 -16.44 1.56
N GLY A 155 11.82 -17.49 1.36
CA GLY A 155 11.35 -18.87 1.26
C GLY A 155 11.56 -19.50 -0.13
N ASP A 156 10.91 -20.64 -0.38
CA ASP A 156 10.92 -21.33 -1.67
C ASP A 156 10.10 -20.54 -2.71
N LEU A 157 10.78 -19.93 -3.68
CA LEU A 157 10.18 -19.13 -4.75
C LEU A 157 9.43 -19.95 -5.81
N SER A 158 9.44 -21.29 -5.73
CA SER A 158 8.50 -22.10 -6.51
C SER A 158 7.08 -22.12 -5.90
N SER A 159 6.90 -21.65 -4.66
CA SER A 159 5.59 -21.55 -4.00
C SER A 159 4.96 -20.17 -4.17
N CYS A 160 3.72 -20.10 -4.65
CA CYS A 160 2.97 -18.85 -4.76
C CYS A 160 2.82 -18.09 -3.43
N SER A 161 2.70 -18.81 -2.31
CA SER A 161 2.51 -18.19 -0.98
C SER A 161 3.70 -17.33 -0.54
N ASN A 162 4.89 -17.60 -1.11
CA ASN A 162 6.11 -16.82 -0.89
C ASN A 162 6.19 -15.58 -1.79
N TYR A 163 5.07 -15.15 -2.38
CA TYR A 163 4.95 -13.89 -3.10
C TYR A 163 3.92 -12.98 -2.45
N ARG A 164 4.16 -11.68 -2.53
CA ARG A 164 3.21 -10.63 -2.14
C ARG A 164 2.62 -10.04 -3.41
N GLY A 165 1.30 -10.08 -3.55
CA GLY A 165 0.61 -9.30 -4.57
C GLY A 165 0.57 -7.83 -4.16
N ILE A 166 0.92 -6.94 -5.07
CA ILE A 166 0.71 -5.50 -4.94
C ILE A 166 -0.08 -5.04 -6.16
N THR A 167 -1.18 -4.35 -5.92
CA THR A 167 -2.00 -3.77 -6.99
C THR A 167 -1.55 -2.34 -7.27
N LEU A 168 -1.20 -2.05 -8.52
CA LEU A 168 -0.95 -0.70 -9.00
C LEU A 168 -2.27 -0.07 -9.44
N LEU A 169 -2.80 0.81 -8.59
CA LEU A 169 -4.04 1.55 -8.83
C LEU A 169 -3.76 2.94 -9.43
N SER A 170 -4.78 3.50 -10.08
CA SER A 170 -4.83 4.88 -10.58
C SER A 170 -4.30 5.89 -9.55
N ILE A 171 -3.44 6.81 -10.01
CA ILE A 171 -2.91 7.86 -9.16
C ILE A 171 -3.97 8.93 -8.83
N PRO A 172 -4.77 9.45 -9.78
CA PRO A 172 -5.94 10.26 -9.47
C PRO A 172 -6.88 9.63 -8.43
N GLY A 173 -7.17 8.33 -8.55
CA GLY A 173 -7.97 7.61 -7.54
C GLY A 173 -7.34 7.58 -6.16
N LYS A 174 -6.01 7.48 -6.07
CA LYS A 174 -5.29 7.60 -4.79
C LYS A 174 -5.33 9.01 -4.22
N VAL A 175 -5.40 10.07 -5.04
CA VAL A 175 -5.59 11.44 -4.58
C VAL A 175 -6.95 11.57 -3.89
N PHE A 176 -8.02 11.10 -4.54
CA PHE A 176 -9.36 11.10 -3.96
C PHE A 176 -9.42 10.31 -2.63
N ASN A 177 -8.90 9.07 -2.63
CA ASN A 177 -8.85 8.24 -1.41
C ASN A 177 -7.99 8.86 -0.29
N ARG A 178 -6.96 9.64 -0.63
CA ARG A 178 -6.15 10.35 0.38
C ARG A 178 -6.98 11.43 1.08
N ILE A 179 -7.85 12.14 0.36
CA ILE A 179 -8.74 13.15 0.93
C ILE A 179 -9.68 12.49 1.94
N LEU A 180 -10.37 11.43 1.52
CA LEU A 180 -11.23 10.62 2.38
C LEU A 180 -10.50 10.14 3.64
N LEU A 181 -9.31 9.55 3.47
CA LEU A 181 -8.49 9.07 4.57
C LEU A 181 -8.16 10.20 5.56
N ASN A 182 -7.77 11.38 5.06
CA ASN A 182 -7.39 12.50 5.92
C ASN A 182 -8.57 13.02 6.74
N ARG A 183 -9.78 13.07 6.15
CA ARG A 183 -11.01 13.46 6.87
C ARG A 183 -11.39 12.47 7.96
N MET A 184 -11.34 11.18 7.66
CA MET A 184 -11.69 10.13 8.62
C MET A 184 -10.64 9.98 9.73
N LYS A 185 -9.36 10.10 9.37
CA LYS A 185 -8.24 9.81 10.28
C LYS A 185 -8.31 10.65 11.55
N GLU A 186 -8.54 11.95 11.43
CA GLU A 186 -8.54 12.86 12.58
C GLU A 186 -9.72 12.60 13.52
N ALA A 187 -10.88 12.21 12.99
CA ALA A 187 -12.05 11.89 13.79
C ALA A 187 -11.97 10.49 14.44
N VAL A 188 -11.34 9.52 13.76
CA VAL A 188 -11.27 8.12 14.21
C VAL A 188 -10.14 7.90 15.22
N ASP A 189 -8.98 8.55 15.07
CA ASP A 189 -7.79 8.24 15.87
C ASP A 189 -8.00 8.32 17.40
N PRO A 190 -8.74 9.29 17.97
CA PRO A 190 -9.04 9.34 19.40
C PRO A 190 -9.84 8.14 19.94
N HIS A 191 -10.58 7.45 19.07
CA HIS A 191 -11.44 6.31 19.42
C HIS A 191 -10.71 4.96 19.26
N LEU A 192 -9.49 4.97 18.72
CA LEU A 192 -8.69 3.76 18.56
C LEU A 192 -7.97 3.39 19.85
N ARG A 193 -8.11 2.11 20.25
CA ARG A 193 -7.37 1.51 21.38
C ARG A 193 -5.88 1.81 21.33
N ASP A 194 -5.27 2.04 22.49
CA ASP A 194 -3.84 2.34 22.57
C ASP A 194 -2.92 1.19 22.11
N GLN A 195 -3.40 -0.04 22.23
CA GLN A 195 -2.67 -1.23 21.77
C GLN A 195 -2.67 -1.32 20.23
N GLN A 196 -3.54 -0.58 19.53
CA GLN A 196 -3.50 -0.50 18.08
C GLN A 196 -2.39 0.47 17.66
N ALA A 197 -1.28 -0.07 17.15
CA ALA A 197 -0.16 0.73 16.63
C ALA A 197 -0.07 0.74 15.10
N GLY A 198 -0.69 -0.24 14.43
CA GLY A 198 -0.62 -0.37 12.99
C GLY A 198 -1.22 0.84 12.28
N PHE A 199 -0.46 1.44 11.37
CA PHE A 199 -0.88 2.57 10.51
C PHE A 199 -1.29 3.85 11.26
N ARG A 200 -0.92 4.00 12.53
CA ARG A 200 -1.16 5.22 13.31
C ARG A 200 0.06 6.13 13.31
N LYS A 201 -0.19 7.44 13.34
CA LYS A 201 0.87 8.45 13.47
C LYS A 201 1.53 8.29 14.85
N GLU A 202 2.85 8.50 14.91
CA GLU A 202 3.62 8.47 16.16
C GLU A 202 3.56 7.15 16.95
N ARG A 203 3.14 6.05 16.30
CA ARG A 203 3.19 4.69 16.86
C ARG A 203 3.97 3.76 15.95
N SER A 204 4.73 2.86 16.53
CA SER A 204 5.60 1.92 15.83
C SER A 204 5.55 0.52 16.43
N CYS A 205 6.07 -0.47 15.68
CA CYS A 205 6.25 -1.83 16.18
C CYS A 205 7.19 -1.87 17.39
N THR A 206 8.17 -0.97 17.42
CA THR A 206 9.16 -0.84 18.51
C THR A 206 8.49 -0.52 19.84
N ASP A 207 7.49 0.36 19.84
CA ASP A 207 6.76 0.74 21.05
C ASP A 207 6.03 -0.46 21.63
N GLN A 208 5.34 -1.23 20.79
CA GLN A 208 4.62 -2.45 21.21
C GLN A 208 5.58 -3.55 21.72
N ILE A 209 6.74 -3.72 21.08
CA ILE A 209 7.78 -4.66 21.56
C ILE A 209 8.29 -4.24 22.93
N ALA A 210 8.54 -2.95 23.15
CA ALA A 210 8.98 -2.43 24.44
C ALA A 210 7.91 -2.65 25.51
N THR A 211 6.65 -2.32 25.23
CA THR A 211 5.53 -2.58 26.14
C THR A 211 5.42 -4.05 26.52
N LEU A 212 5.51 -4.96 25.54
CA LEU A 212 5.43 -6.40 25.80
C LEU A 212 6.59 -6.89 26.67
N ARG A 213 7.81 -6.39 26.44
CA ARG A 213 8.98 -6.72 27.27
C ARG A 213 8.78 -6.31 28.71
N ILE A 214 8.31 -5.08 28.96
CA ILE A 214 8.05 -4.57 30.31
C ILE A 214 7.01 -5.46 31.02
N ILE A 215 5.93 -5.83 30.35
CA ILE A 215 4.89 -6.71 30.92
C ILE A 215 5.49 -8.07 31.32
N LEU A 216 6.31 -8.67 30.44
CA LEU A 216 6.95 -9.95 30.72
C LEU A 216 7.93 -9.86 31.89
N GLU A 217 8.74 -8.80 31.97
CA GLU A 217 9.69 -8.57 33.06
C GLU A 217 8.97 -8.42 34.40
N GLN A 218 7.90 -7.61 34.45
CA GLN A 218 7.09 -7.39 35.66
C GLN A 218 6.27 -8.62 36.08
N SER A 219 5.96 -9.54 35.15
CA SER A 219 5.19 -10.76 35.47
C SER A 219 6.05 -11.91 36.00
N LEU A 220 7.38 -11.77 35.93
CA LEU A 220 8.35 -12.75 36.44
C LEU A 220 8.87 -12.40 37.84
N GLU A 221 8.55 -11.20 38.34
CA GLU A 221 8.73 -10.77 39.73
C GLU A 221 7.56 -11.26 40.61
#